data_AF-A0A3S3ALR2-F1
#
_entry.id   AF-A0A3S3ALR2-F1
#
_cell.length_a   1.000
_cell.length_b   1.000
_cell.length_c   1.000
_cell.angle_alpha   90.00
_cell.angle_beta   90.00
_cell.angle_gamma   90.00
#
_symmetry.space_group_name_H-M   'P 1'
#
loop_
_entity.id
_entity.type
_entity.pdbx_description
1 polymer ?
#
loop_
_entity_poly.entity_id
_entity_poly.type
_entity_poly.pdbx_seq_one_letter_code
_entity_poly.pdbx_strand_id
1 'polypeptide(L)'
;MPDRYARIRAELAHAESADPPTALSHLRVVLEEVSYLLDEQLAHAIVDGELSLRSAGAKAGLTENAVGPRLARTPMLAPYARPDGRVTAKEVQLARYERKRGGTSATPSTAPKPLRFKPRRNT
;
A
#
# COMPACT_ATOMS: atom_id res chain seq x y z
N MET A 1 17.58 1.68 1.77
CA MET A 1 16.77 1.32 2.96
C MET A 1 17.56 0.28 3.73
N PRO A 2 17.80 0.46 5.04
CA PRO A 2 18.40 -0.61 5.83
C PRO A 2 17.58 -1.88 5.66
N ASP A 3 18.24 -3.04 5.61
CA ASP A 3 17.59 -4.33 5.45
C ASP A 3 16.62 -4.55 6.63
N ARG A 4 15.32 -4.37 6.39
CA ARG A 4 14.27 -4.54 7.42
C ARG A 4 14.31 -5.93 8.02
N TYR A 5 14.66 -6.96 7.25
CA TYR A 5 14.82 -8.31 7.77
C TYR A 5 16.00 -8.41 8.73
N ALA A 6 17.11 -7.73 8.45
CA ALA A 6 18.22 -7.65 9.39
C ALA A 6 17.82 -6.93 10.69
N ARG A 7 17.07 -5.82 10.58
CA ARG A 7 16.55 -5.11 11.76
C ARG A 7 15.63 -5.99 12.60
N ILE A 8 14.68 -6.68 11.98
CA ILE A 8 13.78 -7.61 12.67
C ILE A 8 14.56 -8.69 13.42
N ARG A 9 15.54 -9.32 12.77
CA ARG A 9 16.39 -10.34 13.40
C ARG A 9 17.16 -9.79 14.60
N ALA A 10 17.71 -8.58 14.48
CA ALA A 10 18.44 -7.94 15.57
C ALA A 10 17.53 -7.62 16.77
N GLU A 11 16.36 -7.01 16.52
CA GLU A 11 15.40 -6.67 17.59
C GLU A 11 14.84 -7.92 18.27
N LEU A 12 14.61 -9.01 17.53
CA LEU A 12 14.23 -10.30 18.10
C LEU A 12 15.33 -10.85 19.02
N ALA A 13 16.60 -10.79 18.59
CA ALA A 13 17.72 -11.24 19.41
C ALA A 13 17.86 -10.40 20.70
N HIS A 14 17.65 -9.08 20.61
CA HIS A 14 17.62 -8.21 21.79
C HIS A 14 16.47 -8.59 22.73
N ALA A 15 15.25 -8.80 22.21
CA ALA A 15 14.10 -9.21 22.99
C ALA A 15 14.32 -10.54 23.73
N GLU A 16 14.96 -11.51 23.08
CA GLU A 16 15.24 -12.84 23.66
C GLU A 16 16.19 -12.76 24.87
N SER A 17 17.14 -11.82 24.85
CA SER A 17 18.13 -11.63 25.91
C SER A 17 17.72 -10.66 27.03
N ALA A 18 16.60 -9.94 26.86
CA ALA A 18 16.18 -8.85 27.74
C ALA A 18 15.24 -9.30 28.86
N ASP A 19 15.13 -8.49 29.91
CA ASP A 19 14.07 -8.65 30.92
C ASP A 19 12.67 -8.38 30.31
N PRO A 20 11.57 -8.92 30.88
CA PRO A 20 10.26 -8.85 30.24
C PRO A 20 9.77 -7.42 29.92
N PRO A 21 9.91 -6.41 30.81
CA PRO A 21 9.60 -5.02 30.47
C PRO A 21 10.37 -4.49 29.25
N THR A 22 11.68 -4.72 29.18
CA THR A 22 12.52 -4.27 28.06
C THR A 22 12.21 -5.02 26.77
N ALA A 23 11.95 -6.33 26.86
CA ALA A 23 11.57 -7.17 25.72
C ALA A 23 10.30 -6.65 25.00
N LEU A 24 9.32 -6.09 25.72
CA LEU A 24 8.13 -5.50 25.11
C LEU A 24 8.45 -4.36 24.13
N SER A 25 9.45 -3.53 24.43
CA SER A 25 9.86 -2.44 23.56
C SER A 25 10.48 -2.95 22.25
N HIS A 26 11.36 -3.95 22.34
CA HIS A 26 11.94 -4.60 21.17
C HIS A 26 10.88 -5.31 20.30
N LEU A 27 9.98 -6.06 20.93
CA LEU A 27 8.88 -6.73 20.23
C LEU A 27 7.91 -5.75 19.56
N ARG A 28 7.71 -4.56 20.14
CA ARG A 28 6.93 -3.49 19.49
C ARG A 28 7.57 -3.05 18.17
N VAL A 29 8.88 -2.84 18.15
CA VAL A 29 9.62 -2.48 16.93
C VAL A 29 9.52 -3.59 15.89
N VAL A 30 9.63 -4.86 16.30
CA VAL A 30 9.44 -6.01 15.41
C VAL A 30 8.05 -6.00 14.77
N LEU A 31 6.99 -5.78 15.56
CA LEU A 31 5.62 -5.70 15.04
C LEU A 31 5.45 -4.60 14.00
N GLU A 32 6.06 -3.43 14.23
CA GLU A 32 6.02 -2.31 13.29
C GLU A 32 6.72 -2.65 11.98
N GLU A 33 7.96 -3.15 12.05
CA GLU A 33 8.74 -3.52 10.86
C GLU A 33 8.09 -4.65 10.06
N VAL A 34 7.55 -5.68 10.73
CA VAL A 34 6.79 -6.75 10.08
C VAL A 34 5.52 -6.21 9.44
N SER A 35 4.80 -5.28 10.09
CA SER A 35 3.61 -4.67 9.48
C SER A 35 3.95 -3.90 8.20
N TYR A 36 5.07 -3.17 8.17
CA TYR A 36 5.52 -2.51 6.94
C TYR A 36 5.85 -3.51 5.84
N LEU A 37 6.59 -4.57 6.16
CA LEU A 37 6.90 -5.63 5.19
C LEU A 37 5.63 -6.32 4.67
N LEU A 38 4.65 -6.56 5.54
CA LEU A 38 3.37 -7.14 5.15
C LEU A 38 2.64 -6.23 4.16
N ASP A 39 2.59 -4.92 4.43
CA ASP A 39 1.94 -3.95 3.55
C ASP A 39 2.64 -3.90 2.17
N GLU A 40 3.98 -3.90 2.12
CA GLU A 40 4.75 -3.96 0.86
C GLU A 40 4.48 -5.25 0.07
N GLN A 41 4.56 -6.41 0.73
CA GLN A 41 4.31 -7.69 0.07
C GLN A 41 2.85 -7.81 -0.40
N LEU A 42 1.91 -7.21 0.33
CA LEU A 42 0.51 -7.13 -0.08
C LEU A 42 0.36 -6.34 -1.39
N ALA A 43 1.03 -5.19 -1.51
CA ALA A 43 1.04 -4.40 -2.74
C ALA A 43 1.64 -5.16 -3.92
N HIS A 44 2.80 -5.81 -3.72
CA HIS A 44 3.43 -6.64 -4.75
C HIS A 44 2.55 -7.82 -5.18
N ALA A 45 1.97 -8.55 -4.23
CA ALA A 45 1.09 -9.68 -4.55
C ALA A 45 -0.12 -9.24 -5.39
N ILE A 46 -0.66 -8.04 -5.13
CA ILE A 46 -1.80 -7.49 -5.86
C ILE A 46 -1.38 -6.95 -7.22
N VAL A 47 -0.30 -6.19 -7.34
CA VAL A 47 0.05 -5.54 -8.62
C VAL A 47 0.84 -6.47 -9.53
N ASP A 48 1.89 -7.11 -9.00
CA ASP A 48 2.77 -8.00 -9.76
C ASP A 48 2.21 -9.42 -9.84
N GLY A 49 1.71 -9.95 -8.72
CA GLY A 49 1.10 -11.28 -8.66
C GLY A 49 -0.35 -11.34 -9.17
N GLU A 50 -0.92 -10.19 -9.54
CA GLU A 50 -2.30 -10.02 -9.98
C GLU A 50 -3.41 -10.54 -9.05
N LEU A 51 -3.10 -10.85 -7.78
CA LEU A 51 -4.10 -11.29 -6.79
C LEU A 51 -5.22 -10.25 -6.61
N SER A 52 -6.43 -10.72 -6.33
CA SER A 52 -7.55 -9.84 -5.94
C SER A 52 -7.34 -9.30 -4.53
N LEU A 53 -7.87 -8.10 -4.24
CA LEU A 53 -7.82 -7.48 -2.90
C LEU A 53 -8.31 -8.44 -1.81
N ARG A 54 -9.41 -9.14 -2.06
CA ARG A 54 -9.96 -10.15 -1.16
C ARG A 54 -9.00 -11.32 -0.93
N SER A 55 -8.45 -11.91 -1.99
CA SER A 55 -7.57 -13.08 -1.88
C SER A 55 -6.25 -12.74 -1.18
N ALA A 56 -5.69 -11.57 -1.48
CA ALA A 56 -4.48 -11.08 -0.85
C ALA A 56 -4.72 -10.76 0.64
N GLY A 57 -5.85 -10.10 0.95
CA GLY A 57 -6.28 -9.87 2.33
C GLY A 57 -6.43 -11.18 3.11
N ALA A 58 -7.13 -12.17 2.55
CA ALA A 58 -7.30 -13.48 3.19
C ALA A 58 -5.96 -14.17 3.49
N LYS A 59 -4.99 -14.13 2.56
CA LYS A 59 -3.64 -14.67 2.78
C LYS A 59 -2.87 -13.94 3.88
N ALA A 60 -3.10 -12.63 4.03
CA ALA A 60 -2.48 -11.81 5.06
C ALA A 60 -3.24 -11.82 6.40
N GLY A 61 -4.32 -12.60 6.54
CA GLY A 61 -5.18 -12.58 7.74
C GLY A 61 -5.95 -11.28 7.93
N LEU A 62 -6.19 -10.53 6.85
CA LEU A 62 -6.86 -9.24 6.84
C LEU A 62 -8.24 -9.36 6.22
N THR A 63 -9.18 -8.58 6.74
CA THR A 63 -10.46 -8.33 6.09
C THR A 63 -10.27 -7.46 4.86
N GLU A 64 -11.13 -7.60 3.86
CA GLU A 64 -11.02 -6.86 2.59
C GLU A 64 -11.02 -5.32 2.80
N ASN A 65 -11.80 -4.82 3.76
CA ASN A 65 -11.86 -3.40 4.11
C ASN A 65 -10.56 -2.86 4.77
N ALA A 66 -9.72 -3.72 5.34
CA ALA A 66 -8.45 -3.34 5.95
C ALA A 66 -7.30 -3.23 4.93
N VAL A 67 -7.46 -3.83 3.74
CA VAL A 67 -6.44 -3.82 2.69
C VAL A 67 -6.24 -2.42 2.10
N GLY A 68 -7.33 -1.74 1.72
CA GLY A 68 -7.25 -0.43 1.04
C GLY A 68 -6.40 0.63 1.75
N PRO A 69 -6.59 0.89 3.06
CA PRO A 69 -5.75 1.82 3.83
C PRO A 69 -4.28 1.40 3.95
N ARG A 70 -4.01 0.09 4.00
CA ARG A 70 -2.63 -0.44 4.08
C ARG A 70 -1.88 -0.20 2.77
N LEU A 71 -2.52 -0.50 1.64
CA LEU A 71 -1.95 -0.25 0.32
C LEU A 71 -1.62 1.23 0.10
N ALA A 72 -2.44 2.16 0.62
CA ALA A 72 -2.21 3.60 0.52
C ALA A 72 -0.92 4.06 1.24
N ARG A 73 -0.37 3.27 2.17
CA ARG A 73 0.88 3.57 2.88
C ARG A 73 2.13 3.06 2.16
N THR A 74 1.96 2.19 1.16
CA THR A 74 3.08 1.60 0.41
C THR A 74 3.56 2.57 -0.67
N PRO A 75 4.88 2.72 -0.92
CA PRO A 75 5.38 3.56 -2.00
C PRO A 75 4.83 3.16 -3.38
N MET A 76 4.54 1.87 -3.56
CA MET A 76 4.02 1.32 -4.81
C MET A 76 2.63 1.85 -5.17
N LEU A 77 1.74 2.02 -4.18
CA LEU A 77 0.34 2.37 -4.40
C LEU A 77 -0.10 3.70 -3.77
N ALA A 78 0.74 4.31 -2.93
CA ALA A 78 0.51 5.64 -2.36
C ALA A 78 0.19 6.73 -3.41
N PRO A 79 0.83 6.79 -4.60
CA PRO A 79 0.48 7.77 -5.63
C PRO A 79 -0.95 7.63 -6.16
N TYR A 80 -1.55 6.44 -6.04
CA TYR A 80 -2.91 6.15 -6.48
C TYR A 80 -3.92 6.20 -5.34
N ALA A 81 -3.51 6.55 -4.11
CA ALA A 81 -4.42 6.64 -2.98
C ALA A 81 -5.47 7.73 -3.22
N ARG A 82 -6.72 7.40 -2.91
CA ARG A 82 -7.83 8.35 -2.95
C ARG A 82 -7.73 9.34 -1.77
N PRO A 83 -8.46 10.48 -1.83
CA PRO A 83 -8.47 11.46 -0.73
C PRO A 83 -8.96 10.91 0.62
N ASP A 84 -9.70 9.80 0.62
CA ASP A 84 -10.13 9.08 1.83
C ASP A 84 -9.03 8.16 2.42
N GLY A 85 -7.81 8.19 1.85
CA GLY A 85 -6.67 7.42 2.30
C GLY A 85 -6.75 5.93 1.95
N ARG A 86 -7.52 5.55 0.91
CA ARG A 86 -7.69 4.16 0.50
C ARG A 86 -7.33 3.95 -0.96
N VAL A 87 -6.88 2.74 -1.28
CA VAL A 87 -6.73 2.23 -2.64
C VAL A 87 -7.84 1.21 -2.88
N THR A 88 -8.61 1.37 -3.96
CA THR A 88 -9.65 0.41 -4.37
C THR A 88 -9.23 -0.37 -5.61
N ALA A 89 -10.07 -1.32 -6.04
CA ALA A 89 -9.81 -2.13 -7.22
C ALA A 89 -9.56 -1.28 -8.49
N LYS A 90 -10.22 -0.13 -8.62
CA LYS A 90 -10.05 0.76 -9.77
C LYS A 90 -8.63 1.34 -9.83
N GLU A 91 -8.13 1.82 -8.69
CA GLU A 91 -6.78 2.39 -8.59
C GLU A 91 -5.71 1.30 -8.78
N VAL A 92 -5.96 0.07 -8.29
CA VAL A 92 -5.10 -1.08 -8.57
C VAL A 92 -5.02 -1.38 -10.07
N GLN A 93 -6.15 -1.39 -10.78
CA GLN A 93 -6.16 -1.63 -12.23
C GLN A 93 -5.37 -0.56 -12.99
N LEU A 94 -5.49 0.71 -12.59
CA LEU A 94 -4.70 1.80 -13.15
C LEU A 94 -3.20 1.59 -12.91
N ALA A 95 -2.81 1.26 -11.68
CA ALA A 95 -1.42 0.99 -11.33
C ALA A 95 -0.82 -0.18 -12.14
N ARG A 96 -1.58 -1.27 -12.30
CA ARG A 96 -1.17 -2.42 -13.15
C ARG A 96 -0.99 -2.00 -14.60
N TYR A 97 -1.92 -1.20 -15.13
CA TYR A 97 -1.87 -0.72 -16.49
C TYR A 97 -0.68 0.20 -16.77
N GLU A 98 -0.41 1.17 -15.90
CA GLU A 98 0.74 2.08 -16.02
C GLU A 98 2.07 1.33 -15.94
N ARG A 99 2.16 0.35 -15.05
CA ARG A 99 3.34 -0.52 -14.91
C ARG A 99 3.57 -1.36 -16.18
N LYS A 100 2.52 -1.93 -16.77
CA LYS A 100 2.60 -2.67 -18.05
C LYS A 100 3.06 -1.78 -19.23
N ARG A 101 2.83 -0.47 -19.16
CA ARG A 101 3.22 0.50 -20.20
C ARG A 101 4.62 1.09 -20.03
N GLY A 102 5.40 0.66 -19.05
CA GLY A 102 6.78 1.13 -18.87
C GLY A 102 6.96 2.39 -18.03
N GLY A 103 5.89 2.87 -17.37
CA GLY A 103 5.92 3.81 -16.24
C GLY A 103 6.57 5.19 -16.46
N THR A 104 5.75 6.21 -16.68
CA THR A 104 6.00 7.54 -16.10
C THR A 104 4.94 7.74 -15.02
N SER A 105 5.37 7.90 -13.77
CA SER A 105 4.50 8.14 -12.62
C SER A 105 3.35 9.08 -12.97
N ALA A 106 2.11 8.65 -12.73
CA ALA A 106 0.97 9.54 -12.76
C ALA A 106 1.22 10.76 -11.85
N THR A 107 1.41 11.91 -12.48
CA THR A 107 1.14 13.20 -11.86
C THR A 107 -0.28 13.15 -11.29
N PRO A 108 -0.53 13.71 -10.09
CA PRO A 108 -1.84 13.64 -9.46
C PRO A 108 -2.88 14.20 -10.43
N SER A 109 -3.81 13.33 -10.85
CA SER A 109 -4.89 13.67 -11.77
C SER A 109 -5.70 14.79 -11.14
N THR A 110 -5.47 16.02 -11.62
CA THR A 110 -6.30 17.17 -11.27
C THR A 110 -7.74 16.80 -11.62
N ALA A 111 -8.65 16.96 -10.67
CA ALA A 111 -10.07 16.64 -10.86
C ALA A 111 -10.58 17.25 -12.18
N PRO A 112 -11.28 16.49 -13.03
CA PRO A 112 -11.74 16.99 -14.32
C PRO A 112 -12.65 18.21 -14.10
N LYS A 113 -12.27 19.34 -14.72
CA LYS A 113 -13.03 20.59 -14.64
C LYS A 113 -14.48 20.33 -15.11
N PRO A 114 -15.51 20.76 -14.36
CA PRO A 114 -16.89 20.45 -14.71
C PRO A 114 -17.22 20.97 -16.11
N LEU A 115 -17.81 20.10 -16.92
CA LEU A 115 -18.23 20.43 -18.27
C LEU A 115 -19.27 21.56 -18.22
N ARG A 116 -19.01 22.66 -18.93
CA ARG A 116 -19.97 23.75 -19.10
C ARG A 116 -20.69 23.57 -20.43
N PHE A 117 -22.01 23.59 -20.38
CA PHE A 117 -22.85 23.61 -21.57
C PHE A 117 -22.53 24.87 -22.40
N LYS A 118 -22.17 24.68 -23.67
CA LYS A 118 -22.03 25.79 -24.64
C LYS A 118 -23.25 25.78 -25.57
N PRO A 119 -24.09 26.84 -25.54
CA PRO A 119 -25.18 26.99 -26.49
C PRO A 119 -24.65 27.00 -27.92
N ARG A 120 -25.36 26.36 -28.86
CA ARG A 120 -25.04 26.44 -30.29
C ARG A 120 -25.34 27.86 -30.77
N ARG A 121 -24.43 28.46 -31.54
CA ARG A 121 -24.73 29.71 -32.27
C ARG A 121 -25.73 29.37 -33.38
N ASN A 122 -26.87 30.05 -33.39
CA ASN A 122 -27.76 30.04 -34.53
C ASN A 122 -27.10 30.87 -35.64
N THR A 123 -26.88 30.23 -36.79
CA THR A 123 -26.69 30.92 -38.07
C THR A 123 -28.04 31.38 -38.58
#